data_AF-A0A1F6D574-F1
#
_entry.id   AF-A0A1F6D574-F1
#
_cell.length_a   1.000
_cell.length_b   1.000
_cell.length_c   1.000
_cell.angle_alpha   90.00
_cell.angle_beta   90.00
_cell.angle_gamma   90.00
#
_symmetry.space_group_name_H-M   'P 1'
#
loop_
_entity.id
_entity.type
_entity.pdbx_description
1 polymer ?
#
loop_
_entity_poly.entity_id
_entity_poly.type
_entity_poly.pdbx_seq_one_letter_code
_entity_poly.pdbx_strand_id
1 'polypeptide(L)'
;MDLRTLDDRVLASWEGGQLGECSLSADGRWIVTAMKRTGASYLTVTATDGSGGEIIFECPRTIIHPQFHPTDPDVIEYAQDPAPRMWLIRRDGGENTCLYEHGNDEFVVHETFLGPGGDLIFTVWPHALKRMNLRTREIATIGAFNAWHIASDRRGARVLCDTNHPDIGLQLVDVATGQRRTLCRPGSSSGGSQWKKSRYALKEDWEAASRQDRERSLSWMEMKVDTVYGPQWTHPHPSFSPDEGWVAYTSDVSGEPQVYAVEI
;
A
#
# COMPACT_ATOMS: atom_id res chain seq x y z
N MET A 1 -15.92 -6.37 -15.20
CA MET A 1 -16.64 -7.65 -15.24
C MET A 1 -17.95 -7.46 -14.51
N ASP A 2 -19.07 -7.63 -15.19
CA ASP A 2 -20.36 -7.77 -14.54
C ASP A 2 -20.38 -9.11 -13.80
N LEU A 3 -20.59 -9.12 -12.48
CA LEU A 3 -20.52 -10.35 -11.68
C LEU A 3 -21.71 -11.31 -11.91
N ARG A 4 -22.77 -10.86 -12.59
CA ARG A 4 -23.95 -11.68 -12.92
C ARG A 4 -23.85 -12.27 -14.30
N THR A 5 -23.40 -11.50 -15.29
CA THR A 5 -23.30 -11.96 -16.68
C THR A 5 -21.90 -12.47 -17.04
N LEU A 6 -20.88 -12.12 -16.24
CA LEU A 6 -19.46 -12.33 -16.50
C LEU A 6 -18.93 -11.54 -17.70
N ASP A 7 -19.73 -10.65 -18.28
CA ASP A 7 -19.29 -9.79 -19.37
C ASP A 7 -18.21 -8.83 -18.87
N ASP A 8 -17.13 -8.72 -19.63
CA ASP A 8 -16.10 -7.72 -19.43
C ASP A 8 -16.21 -6.59 -20.46
N ARG A 9 -15.67 -5.44 -20.08
CA ARG A 9 -15.52 -4.30 -20.97
C ARG A 9 -14.22 -3.59 -20.65
N VAL A 10 -13.57 -3.11 -21.69
CA VAL A 10 -12.38 -2.27 -21.57
C VAL A 10 -12.85 -0.83 -21.32
N LEU A 11 -12.41 -0.24 -20.20
CA LEU A 11 -12.72 1.17 -19.86
C LEU A 11 -11.73 2.15 -20.49
N ALA A 12 -10.45 1.77 -20.53
CA ALA A 12 -9.37 2.50 -21.18
C ALA A 12 -8.23 1.53 -21.54
N SER A 13 -7.46 1.88 -22.57
CA SER A 13 -6.27 1.14 -23.01
C SER A 13 -5.06 2.05 -23.04
N TRP A 14 -3.96 1.60 -22.43
CA TRP A 14 -2.70 2.35 -22.38
C TRP A 14 -1.60 1.54 -23.07
N GLU A 15 -1.35 1.82 -24.36
CA GLU A 15 -0.34 1.09 -25.12
C GLU A 15 1.05 1.21 -24.48
N GLY A 16 1.70 0.06 -24.27
CA GLY A 16 3.01 -0.03 -23.60
C GLY A 16 3.00 0.34 -22.11
N GLY A 17 1.82 0.57 -21.52
CA GLY A 17 1.66 0.91 -20.11
C GLY A 17 1.51 -0.34 -19.23
N GLN A 18 2.21 -0.35 -18.10
CA GLN A 18 1.95 -1.30 -17.01
C GLN A 18 1.18 -0.60 -15.91
N LEU A 19 -0.03 -1.07 -15.62
CA LEU A 19 -0.88 -0.52 -14.57
C LEU A 19 -0.59 -1.15 -13.22
N GLY A 20 -0.66 -0.34 -12.17
CA GLY A 20 -0.61 -0.75 -10.78
C GLY A 20 -2.01 -0.97 -10.20
N GLU A 21 -2.10 -0.76 -8.89
CA GLU A 21 -3.35 -0.87 -8.14
C GLU A 21 -4.35 0.21 -8.54
N CYS A 22 -5.63 -0.12 -8.37
CA CYS A 22 -6.76 0.74 -8.70
C CYS A 22 -7.49 1.18 -7.43
N SER A 23 -7.89 2.44 -7.38
CA SER A 23 -8.80 2.96 -6.35
C SER A 23 -10.01 3.63 -6.99
N LEU A 24 -11.20 3.40 -6.41
CA LEU A 24 -12.48 3.92 -6.88
C LEU A 24 -12.84 5.21 -6.14
N SER A 25 -13.32 6.23 -6.86
CA SER A 25 -13.80 7.47 -6.25
C SER A 25 -15.03 7.26 -5.38
N ALA A 26 -15.24 8.15 -4.41
CA ALA A 26 -16.35 8.07 -3.46
C ALA A 26 -17.75 8.04 -4.13
N ASP A 27 -17.87 8.61 -5.33
CA ASP A 27 -19.10 8.60 -6.13
C ASP A 27 -19.18 7.45 -7.15
N GLY A 28 -18.16 6.57 -7.19
CA GLY A 28 -18.10 5.41 -8.08
C GLY A 28 -17.89 5.74 -9.55
N ARG A 29 -17.58 6.99 -9.90
CA ARG A 29 -17.46 7.45 -11.30
C ARG A 29 -16.07 7.32 -11.89
N TRP A 30 -15.04 7.24 -11.05
CA TRP A 30 -13.65 7.32 -11.48
C TRP A 30 -12.79 6.24 -10.83
N ILE A 31 -11.84 5.72 -11.60
CA ILE A 31 -10.77 4.83 -11.14
C ILE A 31 -9.45 5.55 -11.32
N VAL A 32 -8.64 5.65 -10.27
CA VAL A 32 -7.26 6.11 -10.37
C VAL A 32 -6.33 4.90 -10.36
N THR A 33 -5.29 4.94 -11.20
CA THR A 33 -4.21 3.94 -11.20
C THR A 33 -2.88 4.60 -11.50
N ALA A 34 -1.82 4.07 -10.88
CA ALA A 34 -0.46 4.34 -11.28
C ALA A 34 -0.19 3.60 -12.60
N MET A 35 0.60 4.20 -13.49
CA MET A 35 1.05 3.56 -14.72
C MET A 35 2.54 3.80 -14.89
N LYS A 36 3.29 2.77 -15.26
CA LYS A 36 4.67 2.89 -15.73
C LYS A 36 4.72 2.74 -17.24
N ARG A 37 5.40 3.68 -17.92
CA ARG A 37 5.62 3.62 -19.38
C ARG A 37 6.91 4.35 -19.73
N THR A 38 7.78 3.70 -20.51
CA THR A 38 9.00 4.26 -21.10
C THR A 38 9.75 5.26 -20.22
N GLY A 39 10.33 4.79 -19.11
CA GLY A 39 11.24 5.59 -18.27
C GLY A 39 10.56 6.59 -17.33
N ALA A 40 9.23 6.69 -17.33
CA ALA A 40 8.46 7.54 -16.42
C ALA A 40 7.28 6.79 -15.78
N SER A 41 6.74 7.41 -14.73
CA SER A 41 5.50 7.00 -14.07
C SER A 41 4.43 8.06 -14.27
N TYR A 42 3.17 7.61 -14.23
CA TYR A 42 2.01 8.44 -14.51
C TYR A 42 0.90 8.13 -13.50
N LEU A 43 0.07 9.13 -13.20
CA LEU A 43 -1.26 8.91 -12.66
C LEU A 43 -2.26 8.99 -13.80
N THR A 44 -3.17 8.02 -13.85
CA THR A 44 -4.27 8.02 -14.80
C THR A 44 -5.59 7.96 -14.06
N VAL A 45 -6.60 8.63 -14.62
CA VAL A 45 -7.98 8.60 -14.15
C VAL A 45 -8.84 8.07 -15.28
N THR A 46 -9.64 7.04 -15.00
CA THR A 46 -10.50 6.37 -15.97
C THR A 46 -11.94 6.40 -15.50
N ALA A 47 -12.87 6.83 -16.36
CA ALA A 47 -14.29 6.84 -16.07
C ALA A 47 -14.85 5.42 -16.00
N THR A 48 -15.67 5.14 -15.00
CA THR A 48 -16.27 3.80 -14.83
C THR A 48 -17.39 3.52 -15.83
N ASP A 49 -17.97 4.54 -16.46
CA ASP A 49 -19.03 4.42 -17.46
C ASP A 49 -18.53 3.97 -18.85
N GLY A 50 -17.21 4.04 -19.07
CA GLY A 50 -16.55 3.71 -20.34
C GLY A 50 -16.34 4.90 -21.27
N SER A 51 -16.53 6.14 -20.78
CA SER A 51 -16.26 7.37 -21.57
C SER A 51 -14.76 7.63 -21.83
N GLY A 52 -13.88 6.87 -21.20
CA GLY A 52 -12.44 6.87 -21.45
C GLY A 52 -11.61 7.16 -20.21
N GLY A 53 -10.31 7.37 -20.41
CA GLY A 53 -9.39 7.75 -19.35
C GLY A 53 -8.33 8.73 -19.84
N GLU A 54 -7.72 9.44 -18.90
CA GLU A 54 -6.72 10.47 -19.13
C GLU A 54 -5.51 10.30 -18.20
N ILE A 55 -4.35 10.79 -18.66
CA ILE A 55 -3.16 10.93 -17.82
C ILE A 55 -3.25 12.30 -17.16
N ILE A 56 -3.25 12.34 -15.84
CA ILE A 56 -3.40 13.58 -15.06
C ILE A 56 -2.07 14.10 -14.53
N PHE A 57 -1.05 13.25 -14.46
CA PHE A 57 0.26 13.60 -13.94
C PHE A 57 1.34 12.69 -14.50
N GLU A 58 2.53 13.24 -14.74
CA GLU A 58 3.75 12.54 -15.16
C GLU A 58 4.88 12.88 -14.19
N CYS A 59 5.64 11.86 -13.78
CA CYS A 59 6.77 12.02 -12.88
C CYS A 59 7.90 11.04 -13.23
N PRO A 60 9.18 11.45 -13.14
CA PRO A 60 10.31 10.52 -13.29
C PRO A 60 10.45 9.53 -12.13
N ARG A 61 9.88 9.83 -10.96
CA ARG A 61 9.89 8.92 -9.79
C ARG A 61 8.86 7.82 -9.94
N THR A 62 9.03 6.73 -9.18
CA THR A 62 8.02 5.68 -9.10
C THR A 62 6.78 6.24 -8.42
N ILE A 63 5.60 6.02 -8.99
CA ILE A 63 4.31 6.36 -8.37
C ILE A 63 3.72 5.07 -7.77
N ILE A 64 3.26 5.16 -6.53
CA ILE A 64 2.81 4.01 -5.73
C ILE A 64 1.44 4.32 -5.11
N HIS A 65 0.57 3.31 -5.08
CA HIS A 65 -0.72 3.25 -4.36
C HIS A 65 -1.58 4.53 -4.41
N PRO A 66 -1.95 5.05 -5.60
CA PRO A 66 -2.87 6.17 -5.65
C PRO A 66 -4.26 5.75 -5.14
N GLN A 67 -4.84 6.59 -4.29
CA GLN A 67 -6.12 6.36 -3.65
C GLN A 67 -6.98 7.62 -3.66
N PHE A 68 -8.25 7.47 -4.04
CA PHE A 68 -9.20 8.57 -3.90
C PHE A 68 -9.51 8.83 -2.43
N HIS A 69 -9.72 10.11 -2.12
CA HIS A 69 -10.24 10.50 -0.81
C HIS A 69 -11.61 9.85 -0.57
N PRO A 70 -11.87 9.32 0.65
CA PRO A 70 -13.03 8.48 0.94
C PRO A 70 -14.38 9.19 0.77
N THR A 71 -14.38 10.53 0.75
CA THR A 71 -15.60 11.34 0.58
C THR A 71 -15.48 12.46 -0.45
N ASP A 72 -14.31 12.65 -1.06
CA ASP A 72 -14.08 13.72 -2.05
C ASP A 72 -13.59 13.09 -3.36
N PRO A 73 -14.43 12.98 -4.40
CA PRO A 73 -14.07 12.27 -5.62
C PRO A 73 -13.04 13.02 -6.48
N ASP A 74 -12.65 14.24 -6.09
CA ASP A 74 -11.68 15.05 -6.81
C ASP A 74 -10.32 15.14 -6.09
N VAL A 75 -10.14 14.51 -4.93
CA VAL A 75 -8.86 14.46 -4.20
C VAL A 75 -8.26 13.06 -4.31
N ILE A 76 -6.98 12.99 -4.68
CA ILE A 76 -6.20 11.76 -4.76
C ILE A 76 -4.97 11.92 -3.88
N GLU A 77 -4.76 10.97 -2.98
CA GLU A 77 -3.47 10.76 -2.31
C GLU A 77 -2.67 9.73 -3.11
N TYR A 78 -1.35 9.89 -3.18
CA TYR A 78 -0.48 8.91 -3.79
C TYR A 78 0.94 9.02 -3.25
N ALA A 79 1.72 7.95 -3.42
CA ALA A 79 3.12 7.95 -3.06
C ALA A 79 4.08 8.19 -4.24
N GLN A 80 5.22 8.82 -3.93
CA GLN A 80 6.39 8.80 -4.81
C GLN A 80 7.59 8.10 -4.14
N ASP A 81 8.34 7.32 -4.92
CA ASP A 81 9.59 6.70 -4.46
C ASP A 81 10.76 7.01 -5.42
N PRO A 82 11.95 7.37 -4.90
CA PRO A 82 12.30 7.56 -3.47
C PRO A 82 11.63 8.78 -2.81
N ALA A 83 11.80 8.94 -1.50
CA ALA A 83 11.25 10.04 -0.68
C ALA A 83 11.50 11.45 -1.26
N PRO A 84 10.66 12.47 -0.95
CA PRO A 84 9.50 12.43 -0.07
C PRO A 84 8.30 11.70 -0.68
N ARG A 85 7.57 10.95 0.16
CA ARG A 85 6.58 9.98 -0.27
C ARG A 85 5.16 10.48 -0.33
N MET A 86 4.67 11.26 0.63
CA MET A 86 3.24 11.54 0.75
C MET A 86 2.83 12.75 -0.12
N TRP A 87 1.99 12.54 -1.14
CA TRP A 87 1.52 13.58 -2.05
C TRP A 87 0.00 13.61 -2.16
N LEU A 88 -0.53 14.80 -2.42
CA LEU A 88 -1.94 15.02 -2.74
C LEU A 88 -2.06 15.73 -4.09
N ILE A 89 -3.00 15.32 -4.92
CA ILE A 89 -3.28 15.94 -6.22
C ILE A 89 -4.78 15.95 -6.46
N ARG A 90 -5.26 16.92 -7.24
CA ARG A 90 -6.64 16.95 -7.71
C ARG A 90 -6.83 15.99 -8.88
N ARG A 91 -8.04 15.48 -9.06
CA ARG A 91 -8.39 14.55 -10.14
C ARG A 91 -8.12 15.13 -11.54
N ASP A 92 -8.14 16.45 -11.69
CA ASP A 92 -7.80 17.15 -12.93
C ASP A 92 -6.28 17.38 -13.14
N GLY A 93 -5.44 16.87 -12.23
CA GLY A 93 -3.99 17.06 -12.23
C GLY A 93 -3.50 18.34 -11.55
N GLY A 94 -4.42 19.20 -11.09
CA GLY A 94 -4.09 20.43 -10.38
C GLY A 94 -3.60 20.22 -8.94
N GLU A 95 -3.04 21.28 -8.36
CA GLU A 95 -2.70 21.39 -6.93
C GLU A 95 -1.82 20.25 -6.37
N ASN A 96 -0.96 19.66 -7.20
CA ASN A 96 -0.04 18.61 -6.77
C ASN A 96 0.92 19.10 -5.66
N THR A 97 0.78 18.56 -4.45
CA THR A 97 1.40 19.07 -3.23
C THR A 97 2.05 17.95 -2.42
N CYS A 98 3.31 18.13 -2.03
CA CYS A 98 3.98 17.28 -1.06
C CYS A 98 3.43 17.57 0.34
N LEU A 99 3.00 16.54 1.07
CA LEU A 99 2.37 16.69 2.39
C LEU A 99 3.37 16.68 3.54
N TYR A 100 4.50 16.01 3.35
CA TYR A 100 5.54 15.82 4.36
C TYR A 100 6.90 15.69 3.69
N GLU A 101 7.78 16.65 3.96
CA GLU A 101 9.16 16.64 3.48
C GLU A 101 10.02 15.76 4.40
N HIS A 102 10.58 14.68 3.85
CA HIS A 102 11.46 13.76 4.56
C HIS A 102 12.44 13.07 3.60
N GLY A 103 13.52 12.49 4.16
CA GLY A 103 14.48 11.65 3.42
C GLY A 103 14.17 10.16 3.55
N ASN A 104 14.95 9.31 2.85
CA ASN A 104 14.83 7.85 2.95
C ASN A 104 15.38 7.28 4.27
N ASP A 105 16.07 8.09 5.07
CA ASP A 105 16.48 7.76 6.44
C ASP A 105 15.28 7.66 7.39
N GLU A 106 14.19 8.37 7.09
CA GLU A 106 12.87 8.12 7.67
C GLU A 106 12.07 7.22 6.73
N PHE A 107 11.99 5.93 7.06
CA PHE A 107 11.33 4.95 6.20
C PHE A 107 9.80 5.01 6.34
N VAL A 108 9.22 6.08 5.78
CA VAL A 108 7.78 6.26 5.60
C VAL A 108 7.27 5.24 4.57
N VAL A 109 6.17 4.55 4.84
CA VAL A 109 5.49 3.62 3.92
C VAL A 109 4.01 3.44 4.27
N HIS A 110 3.27 2.85 3.33
CA HIS A 110 1.90 2.34 3.50
C HIS A 110 0.89 3.39 3.97
N GLU A 111 1.11 4.65 3.58
CA GLU A 111 0.15 5.72 3.74
C GLU A 111 -1.26 5.39 3.19
N THR A 112 -2.30 5.65 3.98
CA THR A 112 -3.71 5.49 3.57
C THR A 112 -4.65 6.37 4.39
N PHE A 113 -5.86 6.61 3.85
CA PHE A 113 -6.89 7.39 4.55
C PHE A 113 -7.43 6.69 5.81
N LEU A 114 -7.67 7.50 6.84
CA LEU A 114 -8.24 7.10 8.12
C LEU A 114 -9.74 7.43 8.18
N GLY A 115 -10.56 6.45 7.80
CA GLY A 115 -12.02 6.61 7.73
C GLY A 115 -12.44 7.80 6.86
N PRO A 116 -13.70 8.29 6.97
CA PRO A 116 -14.21 9.38 6.14
C PRO A 116 -13.69 10.77 6.55
N GLY A 117 -12.92 10.87 7.66
CA GLY A 117 -12.43 12.15 8.18
C GLY A 117 -11.35 12.81 7.31
N GLY A 118 -10.72 12.03 6.43
CA GLY A 118 -9.73 12.52 5.47
C GLY A 118 -8.30 12.63 6.00
N ASP A 119 -8.08 12.38 7.29
CA ASP A 119 -6.73 12.25 7.85
C ASP A 119 -6.01 11.04 7.24
N LEU A 120 -4.68 11.08 7.23
CA LEU A 120 -3.86 9.96 6.76
C LEU A 120 -3.27 9.22 7.95
N ILE A 121 -3.20 7.89 7.86
CA ILE A 121 -2.31 7.07 8.67
C ILE A 121 -1.17 6.57 7.79
N PHE A 122 -0.01 6.38 8.39
CA PHE A 122 1.17 5.88 7.70
C PHE A 122 2.14 5.25 8.69
N THR A 123 3.04 4.42 8.18
CA THR A 123 4.06 3.74 8.95
C THR A 123 5.38 4.48 8.80
N VAL A 124 6.09 4.71 9.90
CA VAL A 124 7.53 4.99 9.91
C VAL A 124 8.22 3.73 10.40
N TRP A 125 8.63 2.87 9.47
CA TRP A 125 9.06 1.52 9.79
C TRP A 125 10.51 1.49 10.33
N PRO A 126 10.82 0.63 11.33
CA PRO A 126 9.94 -0.23 12.12
C PRO A 126 9.46 0.42 13.43
N HIS A 127 9.37 1.75 13.47
CA HIS A 127 9.34 2.52 14.71
C HIS A 127 7.95 2.94 15.16
N ALA A 128 7.06 3.33 14.24
CA ALA A 128 5.78 3.92 14.62
C ALA A 128 4.69 3.79 13.56
N LEU A 129 3.46 3.64 14.05
CA LEU A 129 2.22 4.00 13.34
C LEU A 129 1.90 5.46 13.66
N LYS A 130 1.70 6.28 12.63
CA LYS A 130 1.44 7.72 12.74
C LYS A 130 0.14 8.10 12.06
N ARG A 131 -0.38 9.26 12.47
CA ARG A 131 -1.50 9.97 11.85
C ARG A 131 -1.05 11.36 11.44
N MET A 132 -1.42 11.79 10.25
CA MET A 132 -1.36 13.19 9.82
C MET A 132 -2.77 13.76 9.79
N ASN A 133 -2.97 14.90 10.45
CA ASN A 133 -4.14 15.73 10.19
C ASN A 133 -4.00 16.37 8.81
N LEU A 134 -4.88 16.06 7.87
CA LEU A 134 -4.68 16.48 6.48
C LEU A 134 -4.79 18.02 6.31
N ARG A 135 -5.56 18.68 7.19
CA ARG A 135 -5.77 20.12 7.17
C ARG A 135 -4.61 20.90 7.79
N THR A 136 -4.19 20.51 9.00
CA THR A 136 -3.15 21.22 9.76
C THR A 136 -1.74 20.75 9.43
N ARG A 137 -1.60 19.59 8.77
CA ARG A 137 -0.33 18.87 8.52
C ARG A 137 0.37 18.41 9.79
N GLU A 138 -0.29 18.49 10.94
CA GLU A 138 0.27 18.00 12.19
C GLU A 138 0.35 16.48 12.17
N ILE A 139 1.51 15.96 12.53
CA ILE A 139 1.78 14.52 12.60
C ILE A 139 1.85 14.11 14.07
N ALA A 140 1.06 13.11 14.44
CA ALA A 140 1.04 12.51 15.76
C ALA A 140 1.34 11.00 15.68
N THR A 141 2.01 10.46 16.70
CA THR A 141 2.21 9.02 16.83
C THR A 141 0.95 8.39 17.44
N ILE A 142 0.37 7.40 16.78
CA ILE A 142 -0.69 6.55 17.35
C ILE A 142 -0.05 5.50 18.26
N GLY A 143 0.99 4.81 17.77
CA GLY A 143 1.68 3.77 18.53
C GLY A 143 3.13 3.61 18.11
N ALA A 144 4.01 3.35 19.08
CA ALA A 144 5.44 3.09 18.85
C ALA A 144 5.71 1.58 18.77
N PHE A 145 5.56 1.02 17.57
CA PHE A 145 5.84 -0.39 17.26
C PHE A 145 6.02 -0.56 15.75
N ASN A 146 6.52 -1.73 15.33
CA ASN A 146 6.54 -2.12 13.93
C ASN A 146 5.11 -2.43 13.47
N ALA A 147 4.54 -1.55 12.65
CA ALA A 147 3.43 -1.85 11.77
C ALA A 147 3.99 -1.91 10.35
N TRP A 148 3.50 -2.80 9.50
CA TRP A 148 3.93 -2.87 8.10
C TRP A 148 2.77 -2.48 7.18
N HIS A 149 1.97 -3.43 6.71
CA HIS A 149 0.74 -3.13 5.98
C HIS A 149 -0.32 -2.65 6.97
N ILE A 150 -0.97 -1.54 6.67
CA ILE A 150 -1.98 -0.93 7.52
C ILE A 150 -3.30 -0.76 6.77
N ALA A 151 -4.41 -0.93 7.48
CA ALA A 151 -5.75 -0.69 6.96
C ALA A 151 -6.59 0.03 8.03
N SER A 152 -7.25 1.11 7.65
CA SER A 152 -8.25 1.77 8.50
C SER A 152 -9.55 0.98 8.51
N ASP A 153 -10.23 0.95 9.65
CA ASP A 153 -11.65 0.63 9.68
C ASP A 153 -12.47 1.78 9.04
N ARG A 154 -13.73 1.50 8.69
CA ARG A 154 -14.64 2.44 8.01
C ARG A 154 -14.91 3.71 8.80
N ARG A 155 -14.73 3.68 10.13
CA ARG A 155 -14.97 4.84 11.00
C ARG A 155 -13.70 5.64 11.30
N GLY A 156 -12.52 5.10 10.96
CA GLY A 156 -11.24 5.68 11.36
C GLY A 156 -10.97 5.56 12.86
N ALA A 157 -11.61 4.61 13.54
CA ALA A 157 -11.46 4.37 14.98
C ALA A 157 -10.37 3.33 15.27
N ARG A 158 -10.13 2.41 14.33
CA ARG A 158 -9.15 1.33 14.48
C ARG A 158 -8.27 1.21 13.25
N VAL A 159 -7.04 0.78 13.48
CA VAL A 159 -6.08 0.39 12.44
C VAL A 159 -5.74 -1.07 12.60
N LEU A 160 -5.93 -1.84 11.53
CA LEU A 160 -5.45 -3.21 11.40
C LEU A 160 -4.08 -3.18 10.75
N CYS A 161 -3.14 -3.98 11.27
CA CYS A 161 -1.84 -4.13 10.62
C CYS A 161 -1.20 -5.49 10.85
N ASP A 162 -0.29 -5.86 9.97
CA ASP A 162 0.66 -6.95 10.18
C ASP A 162 2.04 -6.43 10.62
N THR A 163 2.91 -7.35 11.01
CA THR A 163 4.26 -7.06 11.53
C THR A 163 5.26 -8.08 11.01
N ASN A 164 6.55 -7.73 10.96
CA ASN A 164 7.60 -8.63 10.42
C ASN A 164 8.91 -8.66 11.25
N HIS A 165 9.26 -7.58 11.95
CA HIS A 165 10.54 -7.46 12.66
C HIS A 165 10.46 -6.54 13.91
N PRO A 166 10.23 -7.09 15.13
CA PRO A 166 9.80 -8.46 15.37
C PRO A 166 8.36 -8.69 14.87
N ASP A 167 8.08 -9.90 14.39
CA ASP A 167 6.70 -10.31 14.12
C ASP A 167 5.99 -10.65 15.44
N ILE A 168 4.94 -9.90 15.73
CA ILE A 168 4.04 -10.08 16.88
C ILE A 168 2.62 -10.47 16.43
N GLY A 169 2.42 -10.77 15.14
CA GLY A 169 1.15 -11.17 14.53
C GLY A 169 0.30 -9.99 14.06
N LEU A 170 -0.94 -10.28 13.65
CA LEU A 170 -1.89 -9.23 13.24
C LEU A 170 -2.33 -8.42 14.45
N GLN A 171 -2.20 -7.11 14.38
CA GLN A 171 -2.60 -6.20 15.45
C GLN A 171 -3.84 -5.41 15.05
N LEU A 172 -4.72 -5.20 16.02
CA LEU A 172 -5.80 -4.22 15.95
C LEU A 172 -5.49 -3.11 16.95
N VAL A 173 -5.33 -1.89 16.44
CA VAL A 173 -4.90 -0.70 17.19
C VAL A 173 -6.06 0.28 17.30
N ASP A 174 -6.36 0.72 18.52
CA ASP A 174 -7.28 1.83 18.76
C ASP A 174 -6.57 3.16 18.46
N VAL A 175 -7.15 3.96 17.58
CA VAL A 175 -6.53 5.20 17.08
C VAL A 175 -6.41 6.27 18.16
N ALA A 176 -7.39 6.35 19.06
CA ALA A 176 -7.44 7.41 20.06
C ALA A 176 -6.43 7.19 21.20
N THR A 177 -6.20 5.94 21.56
CA THR A 177 -5.40 5.56 22.73
C THR A 177 -4.06 4.91 22.38
N GLY A 178 -3.89 4.41 21.15
CA GLY A 178 -2.74 3.60 20.77
C GLY A 178 -2.72 2.21 21.38
N GLN A 179 -3.76 1.81 22.13
CA GLN A 179 -3.88 0.47 22.68
C GLN A 179 -4.00 -0.53 21.54
N ARG A 180 -3.29 -1.66 21.66
CA ARG A 180 -3.26 -2.69 20.63
C ARG A 180 -3.52 -4.06 21.23
N ARG A 181 -4.20 -4.91 20.47
CA ARG A 181 -4.32 -6.35 20.75
C ARG A 181 -3.92 -7.16 19.53
N THR A 182 -3.33 -8.32 19.78
CA THR A 182 -3.03 -9.30 18.73
C THR A 182 -4.30 -10.10 18.43
N LEU A 183 -4.67 -10.20 17.16
CA LEU A 183 -5.82 -10.99 16.69
C LEU A 183 -5.42 -12.46 16.52
N CYS A 184 -4.34 -12.70 15.76
CA CYS A 184 -3.76 -14.02 15.56
C CYS A 184 -2.29 -13.89 15.12
N ARG A 185 -1.61 -15.03 15.04
CA ARG A 185 -0.30 -15.14 14.37
C ARG A 185 -0.53 -15.76 12.99
N PRO A 186 -0.29 -15.03 11.88
CA PRO A 186 -0.52 -15.55 10.55
C PRO A 186 0.26 -16.82 10.24
N GLY A 187 1.48 -16.95 10.79
CA GLY A 187 2.41 -18.01 10.41
C GLY A 187 3.01 -17.81 9.01
N SER A 188 2.77 -16.64 8.41
CA SER A 188 3.33 -16.27 7.11
C SER A 188 4.84 -16.12 7.20
N SER A 189 5.55 -16.57 6.16
CA SER A 189 7.00 -16.47 6.11
C SER A 189 7.49 -15.03 6.06
N SER A 190 6.64 -14.12 5.54
CA SER A 190 6.97 -12.72 5.30
C SER A 190 8.36 -12.63 4.69
N GLY A 191 8.57 -13.34 3.58
CA GLY A 191 9.90 -13.54 3.01
C GLY A 191 10.61 -12.22 2.72
N GLY A 192 11.95 -12.22 2.68
CA GLY A 192 12.73 -11.01 2.39
C GLY A 192 13.98 -10.90 3.25
N SER A 193 15.10 -10.51 2.65
CA SER A 193 16.35 -10.28 3.38
C SER A 193 16.33 -8.99 4.21
N GLN A 194 15.44 -8.05 3.91
CA GLN A 194 15.33 -6.76 4.60
C GLN A 194 14.82 -6.90 6.03
N TRP A 195 14.04 -7.93 6.34
CA TRP A 195 13.48 -8.18 7.68
C TRP A 195 14.50 -8.58 8.75
N LYS A 196 15.80 -8.50 8.43
CA LYS A 196 16.91 -8.63 9.37
C LYS A 196 17.51 -7.27 9.76
N LYS A 197 16.98 -6.16 9.23
CA LYS A 197 17.54 -4.81 9.34
C LYS A 197 16.43 -3.82 9.69
N SER A 198 16.69 -2.89 10.59
CA SER A 198 15.73 -1.85 10.99
C SER A 198 15.95 -0.54 10.21
N ARG A 199 16.09 -0.61 8.89
CA ARG A 199 16.29 0.57 8.02
C ARG A 199 15.69 0.35 6.64
N TYR A 200 15.63 1.39 5.82
CA TYR A 200 15.35 1.30 4.38
C TYR A 200 16.39 0.44 3.64
N ALA A 201 15.98 -0.29 2.60
CA ALA A 201 16.89 -1.03 1.73
C ALA A 201 17.70 -0.08 0.83
N LEU A 202 19.03 -0.16 0.92
CA LEU A 202 19.95 0.60 0.09
C LEU A 202 20.38 -0.22 -1.12
N LYS A 203 21.04 0.43 -2.09
CA LYS A 203 21.52 -0.20 -3.33
C LYS A 203 22.34 -1.47 -3.06
N GLU A 204 23.18 -1.43 -2.03
CA GLU A 204 24.05 -2.55 -1.64
C GLU A 204 23.24 -3.77 -1.16
N ASP A 205 22.06 -3.54 -0.57
CA ASP A 205 21.18 -4.63 -0.15
C ASP A 205 20.56 -5.33 -1.35
N TRP A 206 20.13 -4.56 -2.36
CA TRP A 206 19.63 -5.09 -3.64
C TRP A 206 20.73 -5.85 -4.39
N GLU A 207 21.94 -5.30 -4.42
CA GLU A 207 23.10 -5.97 -5.04
C GLU A 207 23.45 -7.27 -4.31
N ALA A 208 23.44 -7.27 -2.98
CA ALA A 208 23.71 -8.47 -2.17
C ALA A 208 22.65 -9.54 -2.37
N ALA A 209 21.36 -9.16 -2.39
CA ALA A 209 20.26 -10.09 -2.59
C ALA A 209 20.28 -10.71 -4.00
N SER A 210 20.57 -9.90 -5.03
CA SER A 210 20.73 -10.40 -6.40
C SER A 210 21.88 -11.41 -6.56
N ARG A 211 23.00 -11.23 -5.84
CA ARG A 211 24.11 -12.21 -5.84
C ARG A 211 23.68 -13.53 -5.21
N GLN A 212 23.00 -13.48 -4.07
CA GLN A 212 22.50 -14.69 -3.40
C GLN A 212 21.47 -15.45 -4.23
N ASP A 213 20.58 -14.73 -4.92
CA ASP A 213 19.55 -15.35 -5.78
C ASP A 213 20.16 -16.08 -6.98
N ARG A 214 21.21 -15.48 -7.60
CA ARG A 214 21.99 -16.12 -8.67
C ARG A 214 22.77 -17.36 -8.23
N GLU A 215 23.25 -17.39 -6.99
CA GLU A 215 23.97 -18.56 -6.44
C GLU A 215 23.03 -19.73 -6.12
N ARG A 216 21.75 -19.44 -5.81
CA ARG A 216 20.74 -20.47 -5.47
C ARG A 216 19.97 -20.97 -6.69
N SER A 217 19.81 -20.15 -7.71
CA SER A 217 19.06 -20.51 -8.91
C SER A 217 19.88 -21.42 -9.83
N LEU A 218 19.33 -22.58 -10.17
CA LEU A 218 19.95 -23.52 -11.11
C LEU A 218 19.63 -23.17 -12.56
N SER A 219 18.64 -22.29 -12.79
CA SER A 219 18.22 -21.80 -14.11
C SER A 219 17.83 -20.33 -14.08
N TRP A 220 18.11 -19.60 -15.16
CA TRP A 220 17.65 -18.22 -15.35
C TRP A 220 16.12 -18.07 -15.39
N MET A 221 15.38 -19.18 -15.57
CA MET A 221 13.91 -19.19 -15.51
C MET A 221 13.37 -19.04 -14.08
N GLU A 222 14.19 -19.30 -13.05
CA GLU A 222 13.82 -19.20 -11.62
C GLU A 222 13.96 -17.76 -11.08
N MET A 223 14.65 -16.89 -11.83
CA MET A 223 14.93 -15.51 -11.44
C MET A 223 13.75 -14.60 -11.81
N LYS A 224 12.96 -14.14 -10.83
CA LYS A 224 11.97 -13.03 -11.01
C LYS A 224 11.29 -12.52 -9.74
N VAL A 225 11.64 -13.04 -8.57
CA VAL A 225 10.93 -12.76 -7.31
C VAL A 225 11.71 -11.70 -6.52
N ASP A 226 11.01 -10.74 -5.90
CA ASP A 226 11.66 -9.79 -4.99
C ASP A 226 12.23 -10.58 -3.80
N THR A 227 13.53 -10.42 -3.53
CA THR A 227 14.25 -11.10 -2.46
C THR A 227 14.68 -10.15 -1.34
N VAL A 228 14.50 -8.85 -1.52
CA VAL A 228 14.82 -7.82 -0.52
C VAL A 228 13.64 -7.66 0.42
N TYR A 229 12.51 -7.19 -0.07
CA TYR A 229 11.26 -7.14 0.71
C TYR A 229 10.43 -8.42 0.57
N GLY A 230 10.83 -9.31 -0.33
CA GLY A 230 10.16 -10.58 -0.55
C GLY A 230 8.97 -10.50 -1.50
N PRO A 231 8.50 -11.66 -1.99
CA PRO A 231 7.26 -11.72 -2.74
C PRO A 231 6.05 -11.32 -1.90
N GLN A 232 5.19 -10.49 -2.48
CA GLN A 232 3.96 -9.99 -1.85
C GLN A 232 3.00 -11.11 -1.41
N TRP A 233 2.97 -12.24 -2.11
CA TRP A 233 2.12 -13.37 -1.75
C TRP A 233 2.57 -14.12 -0.49
N THR A 234 3.72 -13.78 0.09
CA THR A 234 4.18 -14.33 1.39
C THR A 234 3.82 -13.43 2.57
N HIS A 235 3.24 -12.25 2.31
CA HIS A 235 2.92 -11.26 3.34
C HIS A 235 1.43 -11.31 3.70
N PRO A 236 1.06 -11.08 4.97
CA PRO A 236 -0.34 -11.15 5.40
C PRO A 236 -1.33 -10.23 4.68
N HIS A 237 -0.98 -8.97 4.42
CA HIS A 237 -1.88 -7.98 3.78
C HIS A 237 -3.30 -8.00 4.38
N PRO A 238 -3.43 -7.76 5.70
CA PRO A 238 -4.69 -7.97 6.40
C PRO A 238 -5.72 -6.91 5.98
N SER A 239 -6.96 -7.34 5.77
CA SER A 239 -8.07 -6.47 5.39
C SER A 239 -9.36 -6.83 6.14
N PHE A 240 -10.16 -5.81 6.48
CA PHE A 240 -11.45 -6.00 7.12
C PHE A 240 -12.49 -6.58 6.13
N SER A 241 -13.38 -7.43 6.63
CA SER A 241 -14.63 -7.74 5.95
C SER A 241 -15.53 -6.49 5.87
N PRO A 242 -16.51 -6.43 4.93
CA PRO A 242 -17.38 -5.26 4.78
C PRO A 242 -18.14 -4.85 6.04
N ASP A 243 -18.48 -5.81 6.90
CA ASP A 243 -19.14 -5.61 8.20
C ASP A 243 -18.17 -5.48 9.38
N GLU A 244 -16.86 -5.59 9.13
CA GLU A 244 -15.76 -5.53 10.10
C GLU A 244 -15.85 -6.57 11.23
N GLY A 245 -16.56 -7.69 11.01
CA GLY A 245 -16.58 -8.84 11.91
C GLY A 245 -15.42 -9.81 11.72
N TRP A 246 -14.73 -9.74 10.57
CA TRP A 246 -13.63 -10.62 10.20
C TRP A 246 -12.45 -9.84 9.64
N VAL A 247 -11.25 -10.38 9.79
CA VAL A 247 -10.04 -10.02 9.04
C VAL A 247 -9.69 -11.15 8.10
N ALA A 248 -9.55 -10.86 6.81
CA ALA A 248 -8.93 -11.75 5.85
C ALA A 248 -7.44 -11.43 5.70
N TYR A 249 -6.60 -12.44 5.52
CA TYR A 249 -5.16 -12.28 5.32
C TYR A 249 -4.57 -13.45 4.52
N THR A 250 -3.41 -13.23 3.90
CA THR A 250 -2.66 -14.26 3.16
C THR A 250 -1.65 -14.95 4.08
N SER A 251 -1.47 -16.25 3.94
CA SER A 251 -0.35 -16.95 4.57
C SER A 251 0.10 -18.15 3.76
N ASP A 252 1.40 -18.39 3.77
CA ASP A 252 2.06 -19.58 3.21
C ASP A 252 2.39 -20.62 4.29
N VAL A 253 1.80 -20.52 5.48
CA VAL A 253 2.02 -21.46 6.60
C VAL A 253 1.73 -22.92 6.25
N SER A 254 0.84 -23.16 5.27
CA SER A 254 0.49 -24.47 4.74
C SER A 254 1.45 -24.99 3.66
N GLY A 255 2.52 -24.26 3.35
CA GLY A 255 3.49 -24.56 2.29
C GLY A 255 3.24 -23.82 0.97
N GLU A 256 2.04 -23.29 0.76
CA GLU A 256 1.62 -22.49 -0.41
C GLU A 256 0.77 -21.30 0.06
N PRO A 257 0.76 -20.15 -0.65
CA PRO A 257 -0.03 -18.99 -0.26
C PRO A 257 -1.53 -19.28 -0.36
N GLN A 258 -2.23 -19.09 0.77
CA GLN A 258 -3.68 -19.27 0.92
C GLN A 258 -4.29 -18.05 1.62
N VAL A 259 -5.60 -17.88 1.47
CA VAL A 259 -6.37 -16.87 2.21
C VAL A 259 -6.95 -17.49 3.48
N TYR A 260 -6.70 -16.84 4.60
CA TYR A 260 -7.21 -17.19 5.92
C TYR A 260 -8.12 -16.06 6.44
N ALA A 261 -8.92 -16.36 7.46
CA ALA A 261 -9.73 -15.37 8.14
C ALA A 261 -9.73 -15.58 9.67
N VAL A 262 -9.81 -14.48 10.42
CA VAL A 262 -9.95 -14.47 11.89
C VAL A 262 -11.09 -13.53 12.29
N GLU A 263 -11.91 -13.95 13.24
CA GLU A 263 -13.02 -13.16 13.80
C GLU A 263 -12.49 -12.07 14.75
N ILE A 264 -13.18 -10.92 14.82
CA ILE A 264 -12.74 -9.72 15.56
C ILE A 264 -13.54 -9.51 16.84
#